data_AF-A0A401M3G6-F1
#
_entry.id   AF-A0A401M3G6-F1
#
_cell.length_a   1.000
_cell.length_b   1.000
_cell.length_c   1.000
_cell.angle_alpha   90.00
_cell.angle_beta   90.00
_cell.angle_gamma   90.00
#
_symmetry.space_group_name_H-M   'P 1'
#
loop_
_entity.id
_entity.type
_entity.pdbx_description
1 polymer ?
#
loop_
_entity_poly.entity_id
_entity_poly.type
_entity_poly.pdbx_seq_one_letter_code
_entity_poly.pdbx_strand_id
1 'polypeptide(L)'
;MDAWHQALDKVAALNPQFVVASHRDTQRGNPASDIEETRGYLDVAAVVLKQATNPAEYFNALKERYPERVNPWAIWLSALQLFDN
;
A
#
# COMPACT_ATOMS: atom_id res chain seq x y z
N MET A 1 -4.51 -6.15 8.90
CA MET A 1 -4.79 -6.14 7.45
C MET A 1 -6.29 -6.18 7.18
N ASP A 2 -7.05 -7.05 7.84
CA ASP A 2 -8.49 -7.23 7.58
C ASP A 2 -9.34 -5.96 7.63
N ALA A 3 -9.12 -5.08 8.62
CA ALA A 3 -9.84 -3.82 8.72
C ALA A 3 -9.61 -2.89 7.50
N TRP A 4 -8.42 -2.92 6.91
CA TRP A 4 -8.12 -2.15 5.70
C TRP A 4 -8.86 -2.71 4.49
N HIS A 5 -8.89 -4.04 4.32
CA HIS A 5 -9.66 -4.67 3.24
C HIS A 5 -11.16 -4.40 3.37
N GLN A 6 -11.72 -4.49 4.58
CA GLN A 6 -13.12 -4.15 4.83
C GLN A 6 -13.43 -2.68 4.53
N ALA A 7 -12.50 -1.76 4.81
CA ALA A 7 -12.66 -0.36 4.44
C ALA A 7 -12.68 -0.18 2.92
N LEU A 8 -11.78 -0.83 2.18
CA LEU A 8 -11.76 -0.81 0.72
C LEU A 8 -13.05 -1.42 0.14
N ASP A 9 -13.58 -2.50 0.72
CA ASP A 9 -14.85 -3.10 0.30
C ASP A 9 -16.02 -2.10 0.40
N LYS A 10 -16.09 -1.36 1.50
CA LYS A 10 -17.12 -0.34 1.71
C LYS A 10 -17.05 0.78 0.68
N VAL A 11 -15.84 1.24 0.33
CA VAL A 11 -15.65 2.28 -0.67
C VAL A 11 -15.93 1.74 -2.08
N ALA A 12 -15.50 0.51 -2.38
CA ALA A 12 -15.77 -0.16 -3.66
C ALA A 12 -17.27 -0.33 -3.93
N ALA A 13 -18.05 -0.64 -2.88
CA ALA A 13 -19.50 -0.82 -2.98
C ALA A 13 -20.26 0.45 -3.42
N LEU A 14 -19.64 1.63 -3.36
CA LEU A 14 -20.20 2.87 -3.89
C LEU A 14 -20.14 2.96 -5.42
N ASN A 15 -19.46 2.03 -6.09
CA ASN A 15 -19.19 2.02 -7.53
C ASN A 15 -18.64 3.37 -8.04
N PRO A 16 -17.52 3.85 -7.47
CA PRO A 16 -17.01 5.18 -7.80
C PRO A 16 -16.48 5.25 -9.23
N GLN A 17 -16.70 6.40 -9.89
CA GLN A 17 -16.02 6.72 -11.14
C GLN A 17 -14.64 7.34 -10.91
N PHE A 18 -14.47 8.04 -9.78
CA PHE A 18 -13.22 8.70 -9.40
C PHE A 18 -12.92 8.47 -7.92
N VAL A 19 -11.64 8.30 -7.60
CA VAL A 19 -11.15 8.13 -6.23
C VAL A 19 -10.09 9.19 -5.96
N VAL A 20 -10.41 10.15 -5.10
CA VAL A 20 -9.51 11.26 -4.76
C VAL A 20 -8.75 10.90 -3.48
N ALA A 21 -7.53 10.42 -3.62
CA ALA A 21 -6.66 10.10 -2.49
C ALA A 21 -6.03 11.37 -1.90
N SER A 22 -5.88 11.41 -0.57
CA SER A 22 -5.22 12.52 0.14
C SER A 22 -3.74 12.65 -0.24
N HIS A 23 -3.03 11.52 -0.36
CA HIS A 23 -1.64 11.46 -0.82
C HIS A 23 -1.57 10.64 -2.10
N ARG A 24 -0.99 11.22 -3.15
CA ARG A 24 -0.92 10.61 -4.48
C ARG A 24 0.17 11.25 -5.32
N ASP A 25 0.57 10.56 -6.39
CA ASP A 25 1.34 11.16 -7.47
C ASP A 25 0.50 12.26 -8.15
N THR A 26 1.03 13.47 -8.19
CA THR A 26 0.35 14.64 -8.78
C THR A 26 0.22 14.55 -10.29
N GLN A 27 1.05 13.73 -10.95
CA GLN A 27 0.99 13.50 -12.39
C GLN A 27 -0.06 12.45 -12.79
N ARG A 28 -0.46 11.60 -11.85
CA ARG A 28 -1.51 10.59 -12.10
C ARG A 28 -2.89 11.25 -12.05
N GLY A 29 -3.92 10.60 -12.62
CA GLY A 29 -5.33 10.99 -12.45
C GLY A 29 -5.98 10.35 -11.20
N ASN A 30 -7.29 10.46 -11.03
CA ASN A 30 -8.04 9.88 -9.91
C ASN A 30 -8.84 8.62 -10.32
N PRO A 31 -8.21 7.56 -10.87
CA PRO A 31 -8.96 6.43 -11.41
C PRO A 31 -9.65 5.64 -10.30
N ALA A 32 -10.82 5.07 -10.62
CA ALA A 32 -11.49 4.13 -9.72
C ALA A 32 -10.62 2.90 -9.38
N SER A 33 -9.63 2.56 -10.24
CA SER A 33 -8.69 1.45 -10.02
C SER A 33 -7.83 1.61 -8.77
N ASP A 34 -7.73 2.82 -8.19
CA ASP A 34 -6.95 3.07 -6.98
C ASP A 34 -7.37 2.20 -5.80
N ILE A 35 -8.65 1.80 -5.74
CA ILE A 35 -9.14 0.90 -4.69
C ILE A 35 -8.50 -0.48 -4.82
N GLU A 36 -8.55 -1.08 -6.01
CA GLU A 36 -8.02 -2.42 -6.25
C GLU A 36 -6.49 -2.43 -6.29
N GLU A 37 -5.85 -1.38 -6.80
CA GLU A 37 -4.40 -1.22 -6.71
C GLU A 37 -3.92 -1.09 -5.25
N THR A 38 -4.70 -0.42 -4.39
CA THR A 38 -4.40 -0.34 -2.96
C THR A 38 -4.60 -1.69 -2.27
N ARG A 39 -5.67 -2.43 -2.62
CA ARG A 39 -5.90 -3.79 -2.13
C ARG A 39 -4.72 -4.71 -2.46
N GLY A 40 -4.31 -4.76 -3.74
CA GLY A 40 -3.18 -5.57 -4.17
C GLY A 40 -1.85 -5.17 -3.51
N TYR A 41 -1.65 -3.87 -3.25
CA TYR A 41 -0.48 -3.40 -2.49
C TYR A 41 -0.49 -3.93 -1.05
N LEU A 42 -1.63 -3.89 -0.36
CA LEU A 42 -1.77 -4.42 1.00
C LEU A 42 -1.57 -5.93 1.06
N ASP A 43 -2.08 -6.67 0.07
CA ASP A 43 -1.88 -8.12 -0.03
C ASP A 43 -0.41 -8.48 -0.19
N VAL A 44 0.30 -7.80 -1.09
CA VAL A 44 1.75 -7.99 -1.26
C VAL A 44 2.50 -7.62 0.00
N ALA A 45 2.18 -6.48 0.63
CA ALA A 45 2.80 -6.06 1.88
C ALA A 45 2.60 -7.11 3.01
N ALA A 46 1.41 -7.71 3.10
CA ALA A 46 1.13 -8.77 4.08
C ALA A 46 1.95 -10.04 3.82
N VAL A 47 2.17 -10.40 2.55
CA VAL A 47 3.05 -11.53 2.18
C VAL A 47 4.50 -11.23 2.52
N VAL A 48 5.00 -10.06 2.13
CA VAL A 48 6.38 -9.65 2.42
C VAL A 48 6.65 -9.57 3.93
N LEU A 49 5.69 -9.05 4.71
CA LEU A 49 5.82 -8.98 6.17
C LEU A 49 6.00 -10.35 6.82
N LYS A 50 5.36 -11.39 6.29
CA LYS A 50 5.52 -12.77 6.80
C LYS A 50 6.88 -13.38 6.47
N GLN A 51 7.59 -12.84 5.48
CA GLN A 51 8.85 -13.38 4.97
C GLN A 51 10.07 -12.62 5.48
N ALA A 52 9.93 -11.30 5.64
CA ALA A 52 10.99 -10.43 6.12
C ALA A 52 11.23 -10.61 7.64
N THR A 53 12.48 -10.55 8.04
CA THR A 53 12.92 -10.70 9.44
C THR A 53 13.36 -9.39 10.08
N ASN A 54 13.53 -8.33 9.27
CA ASN A 54 13.97 -7.02 9.73
C ASN A 54 13.43 -5.89 8.82
N PRO A 55 13.49 -4.62 9.26
CA PRO A 55 13.00 -3.49 8.48
C PRO A 55 13.58 -3.38 7.06
N ALA A 56 14.88 -3.68 6.89
CA ALA A 56 15.58 -3.54 5.63
C ALA A 56 15.11 -4.56 4.59
N GLU A 57 14.90 -5.82 4.99
CA GLU A 57 14.32 -6.85 4.12
C GLU A 57 12.92 -6.47 3.65
N TYR A 58 12.06 -6.03 4.56
CA TYR A 58 10.69 -5.60 4.22
C TYR A 58 10.69 -4.41 3.24
N PHE A 59 11.52 -3.40 3.52
CA PHE A 59 11.65 -2.22 2.68
C PHE A 59 12.15 -2.56 1.27
N ASN A 60 13.23 -3.34 1.17
CA ASN A 60 13.83 -3.69 -0.11
C ASN A 60 12.87 -4.52 -0.97
N ALA A 61 12.20 -5.51 -0.38
CA ALA A 61 11.25 -6.35 -1.10
C ALA A 61 10.04 -5.56 -1.65
N LEU A 62 9.49 -4.62 -0.88
CA LEU A 62 8.42 -3.76 -1.38
C LEU A 62 8.91 -2.76 -2.43
N LYS A 63 10.12 -2.22 -2.27
CA LYS A 63 10.70 -1.30 -3.25
C LYS A 63 11.02 -1.99 -4.58
N GLU A 64 11.49 -3.24 -4.55
CA GLU A 64 11.71 -4.06 -5.74
C GLU A 64 10.40 -4.35 -6.47
N ARG A 65 9.34 -4.69 -5.73
CA ARG A 65 8.03 -4.97 -6.32
C ARG A 65 7.33 -3.73 -6.87
N TYR A 66 7.56 -2.57 -6.26
CA TYR A 66 6.91 -1.31 -6.60
C TYR A 66 7.94 -0.15 -6.77
N PRO A 67 8.82 -0.22 -7.79
CA PRO A 67 9.92 0.73 -7.95
C PRO A 67 9.42 2.17 -8.20
N GLU A 68 8.29 2.32 -8.88
CA GLU A 68 7.73 3.61 -9.28
C GLU A 68 6.94 4.33 -8.17
N ARG A 69 6.79 3.76 -6.96
CA ARG A 69 6.07 4.42 -5.87
C ARG A 69 6.84 5.66 -5.41
N VAL A 70 6.15 6.81 -5.47
CA VAL A 70 6.70 8.17 -5.29
C VAL A 70 7.29 8.46 -3.91
N ASN A 71 6.82 7.77 -2.87
CA ASN A 71 7.28 8.01 -1.50
C ASN A 71 7.86 6.72 -0.87
N PRO A 72 9.16 6.43 -1.07
CA PRO A 72 9.80 5.28 -0.43
C PRO A 72 9.87 5.42 1.10
N TRP A 73 9.89 6.64 1.65
CA TRP A 73 9.95 6.85 3.11
C TRP A 73 8.73 6.31 3.84
N ALA A 74 7.55 6.32 3.20
CA ALA A 74 6.35 5.70 3.78
C ALA A 74 6.54 4.21 4.05
N ILE A 75 7.27 3.50 3.17
CA ILE A 75 7.61 2.09 3.36
C ILE A 75 8.59 1.94 4.52
N TRP A 76 9.66 2.76 4.56
CA TRP A 76 10.70 2.67 5.58
C TRP A 76 10.17 2.95 6.99
N LEU A 77 9.38 4.01 7.17
CA LEU A 77 8.80 4.33 8.47
C LEU A 77 7.82 3.25 8.94
N SER A 78 7.04 2.68 8.02
CA SER A 78 6.18 1.52 8.33
C SER A 78 7.01 0.31 8.76
N ALA A 79 8.13 0.06 8.08
CA ALA A 79 9.05 -1.04 8.41
C ALA A 79 9.63 -0.86 9.82
N LEU A 80 10.11 0.34 10.16
CA LEU A 80 10.61 0.61 11.52
C LEU A 80 9.54 0.31 12.57
N GLN A 81 8.30 0.76 12.37
CA GLN A 81 7.22 0.52 13.34
C GLN A 81 6.79 -0.96 13.44
N LEU A 82 6.83 -1.71 12.34
CA LEU A 82 6.39 -3.11 12.29
C LEU A 82 7.38 -4.07 12.95
N PHE A 83 8.65 -3.68 13.02
CA PHE A 83 9.74 -4.49 13.55
C PHE A 83 10.40 -3.86 14.81
N ASP A 84 9.88 -2.73 15.30
CA ASP A 84 10.21 -2.23 16.63
C ASP A 84 9.57 -3.18 17.65
N ASN A 85 10.41 -3.84 18.46
CA ASN A 85 9.96 -4.80 19.48
C ASN A 85 9.27 -4.11 20.65
#